data_AF-A0A7V7WH92-F1
#
_entry.id   AF-A0A7V7WH92-F1
#
_cell.length_a   1.000
_cell.length_b   1.000
_cell.length_c   1.000
_cell.angle_alpha   90.00
_cell.angle_beta   90.00
_cell.angle_gamma   90.00
#
_symmetry.space_group_name_H-M   'P 1'
#
loop_
_entity.id
_entity.type
_entity.pdbx_description
1 polymer ?
#
loop_
_entity_poly.entity_id
_entity_poly.type
_entity_poly.pdbx_seq_one_letter_code
_entity_poly.pdbx_strand_id
1 'polypeptide(L)'
;MNTLTVKMPSQLAETLDQLCAREHVTRSELVRRAIESYLRAQTEGESRGGLLDRAGDLVGCFEGGPKDLASNPKHLAGFGRD
;
A
#
# COMPACT_ATOMS: atom_id res chain seq x y z
N MET A 1 -26.22 3.57 8.94
CA MET A 1 -25.71 2.18 8.94
C MET A 1 -26.68 1.34 8.14
N ASN A 2 -26.19 0.56 7.17
CA ASN A 2 -27.01 -0.37 6.39
C ASN A 2 -26.65 -1.80 6.81
N THR A 3 -27.66 -2.66 6.99
CA THR A 3 -27.44 -4.04 7.46
C THR A 3 -27.27 -4.98 6.28
N LEU A 4 -26.18 -5.75 6.28
CA LEU A 4 -25.90 -6.79 5.29
C LEU A 4 -25.90 -8.15 6.00
N THR A 5 -26.67 -9.10 5.48
CA THR A 5 -26.65 -10.50 5.94
C THR A 5 -25.95 -11.36 4.90
N VAL A 6 -24.91 -12.08 5.30
CA VAL A 6 -24.11 -12.93 4.40
C VAL A 6 -24.07 -14.35 4.94
N LYS A 7 -24.22 -15.34 4.06
CA LYS A 7 -23.98 -16.74 4.43
C LYS A 7 -22.47 -16.96 4.54
N MET A 8 -22.02 -17.49 5.67
CA MET A 8 -20.61 -17.71 5.96
C MET A 8 -20.36 -19.19 6.25
N PRO A 9 -19.36 -19.83 5.61
CA PRO A 9 -18.92 -21.16 5.98
C PRO A 9 -18.44 -21.20 7.44
N SER A 10 -18.69 -22.29 8.17
CA SER A 10 -18.34 -22.43 9.59
C SER A 10 -16.85 -22.18 9.86
N GLN A 11 -15.97 -22.75 9.03
CA GLN A 11 -14.52 -22.58 9.15
C GLN A 11 -14.09 -21.10 9.05
N LEU A 12 -14.76 -20.32 8.19
CA LEU A 12 -14.46 -18.89 8.05
C LEU A 12 -14.93 -18.11 9.28
N ALA A 13 -16.08 -18.48 9.85
CA ALA A 13 -16.59 -17.86 11.07
C ALA A 13 -15.66 -18.13 12.26
N GLU A 14 -15.15 -19.35 12.42
CA GLU A 14 -14.19 -19.70 13.47
C GLU A 14 -12.88 -18.91 13.34
N THR A 15 -12.36 -18.79 12.11
CA THR A 15 -11.14 -18.02 11.84
C THR A 15 -11.35 -16.53 12.18
N LEU A 16 -12.52 -15.99 11.81
CA LEU A 16 -12.88 -14.61 12.11
C LEU A 16 -12.96 -14.36 13.62
N ASP A 17 -13.55 -15.29 14.38
CA ASP A 17 -13.64 -15.20 15.83
C ASP A 17 -12.28 -15.21 16.53
N GLN A 18 -11.37 -16.07 16.08
CA GLN A 18 -10.01 -16.09 16.59
C GLN A 18 -9.29 -14.77 16.33
N LEU A 19 -9.46 -14.18 15.14
CA LEU A 19 -8.85 -12.90 14.81
C LEU A 19 -9.43 -11.75 15.66
N CYS A 20 -10.76 -11.71 15.81
CA CYS A 20 -11.44 -10.75 16.68
C CYS A 20 -10.94 -10.83 18.12
N ALA A 21 -10.74 -12.04 18.65
CA ALA A 21 -10.22 -12.24 20.01
C ALA A 21 -8.78 -11.74 20.15
N ARG A 22 -7.94 -11.96 19.14
CA ARG A 22 -6.52 -11.54 19.13
C ARG A 22 -6.36 -10.02 19.01
N GLU A 23 -7.20 -9.38 18.20
CA GLU A 23 -7.15 -7.93 17.95
C GLU A 23 -8.04 -7.12 18.90
N HIS A 24 -8.81 -7.77 19.78
CA HIS A 24 -9.79 -7.14 20.67
C HIS A 24 -10.80 -6.25 19.93
N VAL A 25 -11.26 -6.70 18.75
CA VAL A 25 -12.26 -5.99 17.93
C VAL A 25 -13.52 -6.82 17.75
N THR A 26 -14.64 -6.14 17.44
CA THR A 26 -15.90 -6.82 17.14
C THR A 26 -15.90 -7.44 15.74
N ARG A 27 -16.74 -8.46 15.51
CA ARG A 27 -16.93 -9.05 14.18
C ARG A 27 -17.30 -8.01 13.13
N SER A 28 -18.26 -7.14 13.46
CA SER A 28 -18.75 -6.11 12.56
C SER A 28 -17.66 -5.08 12.20
N GLU A 29 -16.78 -4.76 13.16
CA GLU A 29 -15.63 -3.89 12.91
C GLU A 29 -14.64 -4.55 11.94
N LEU A 30 -14.27 -5.80 12.21
CA LEU A 30 -13.30 -6.52 11.39
C LEU A 30 -13.81 -6.72 9.96
N VAL A 31 -15.08 -7.14 9.80
CA VAL A 31 -15.71 -7.32 8.48
C VAL A 31 -15.76 -6.00 7.72
N ARG A 32 -16.07 -4.88 8.38
CA ARG A 32 -16.09 -3.57 7.73
C ARG A 32 -14.70 -3.19 7.21
N ARG A 33 -13.67 -3.32 8.06
CA ARG A 33 -12.27 -3.07 7.68
C ARG A 33 -11.84 -3.91 6.49
N ALA A 34 -12.22 -5.19 6.47
CA ALA A 34 -11.90 -6.11 5.38
C ALA A 34 -12.60 -5.70 4.06
N ILE A 35 -13.85 -5.25 4.12
CA ILE A 35 -14.57 -4.75 2.94
C ILE A 35 -13.94 -3.44 2.45
N GLU A 36 -13.63 -2.51 3.36
CA GLU A 36 -12.99 -1.24 3.01
C GLU A 36 -11.61 -1.44 2.39
N SER A 37 -10.81 -2.36 2.92
CA SER A 37 -9.48 -2.67 2.38
C SER A 37 -9.58 -3.35 1.00
N TYR A 38 -10.52 -4.28 0.83
CA TYR A 38 -10.78 -4.92 -0.46
C TYR A 38 -11.21 -3.91 -1.52
N LEU A 39 -12.19 -3.06 -1.21
CA LEU A 39 -12.67 -2.04 -2.14
C LEU A 39 -11.58 -1.03 -2.48
N ARG A 40 -10.78 -0.60 -1.49
CA ARG A 40 -9.63 0.27 -1.73
C ARG A 40 -8.63 -0.38 -2.68
N ALA A 41 -8.28 -1.65 -2.47
CA ALA A 41 -7.34 -2.36 -3.35
C ALA A 41 -7.84 -2.42 -4.80
N GLN A 42 -9.15 -2.65 -5.01
CA GLN A 42 -9.73 -2.68 -6.34
C GLN A 42 -9.75 -1.29 -6.99
N THR A 43 -10.22 -0.26 -6.27
CA THR A 43 -10.33 1.10 -6.81
C THR A 43 -8.96 1.75 -7.03
N GLU A 44 -8.00 1.55 -6.13
CA GLU A 44 -6.63 2.07 -6.27
C GLU A 44 -5.83 1.30 -7.34
N GLY A 45 -6.17 0.03 -7.61
CA GLY A 45 -5.59 -0.74 -8.71
C GLY A 45 -5.99 -0.21 -10.09
N GLU A 46 -7.17 0.40 -10.22
CA GLU A 46 -7.65 1.03 -11.46
C GLU A 46 -7.29 2.52 -11.56
N SER A 47 -7.12 3.21 -10.43
CA SER A 47 -6.97 4.68 -10.39
C SER A 47 -5.58 5.19 -10.01
N ARG A 48 -4.65 4.35 -9.56
CA ARG A 48 -3.26 4.78 -9.38
C ARG A 48 -2.50 4.50 -10.66
N GLY A 49 -2.19 5.55 -11.42
CA GLY A 49 -1.29 5.47 -12.55
C GLY A 49 -0.01 4.70 -12.22
N GLY A 50 0.63 4.17 -13.26
CA GLY A 50 1.84 3.36 -13.14
C GLY A 50 2.96 4.05 -12.36
N LEU A 51 4.08 3.36 -12.13
CA LEU A 51 5.22 3.86 -11.35
C LEU A 51 5.64 5.31 -11.69
N LEU A 52 5.51 5.70 -12.97
CA LEU A 52 5.76 7.06 -13.45
C LEU A 52 4.85 8.12 -12.80
N ASP A 53 3.56 7.83 -12.66
CA ASP A 53 2.56 8.73 -12.06
C ASP A 53 2.86 9.00 -10.57
N ARG A 54 3.48 8.02 -9.90
CA ARG A 54 3.90 8.11 -8.49
C ARG A 54 5.27 8.73 -8.27
N ALA A 55 6.06 8.89 -9.33
CA ALA A 55 7.41 9.42 -9.26
C ALA A 55 7.49 10.85 -9.82
N GLY A 56 6.38 11.42 -10.30
CA GLY A 56 6.34 12.75 -10.90
C GLY A 56 6.81 13.85 -9.94
N ASP A 57 6.44 13.75 -8.67
CA ASP A 57 6.88 14.64 -7.59
C ASP A 57 8.36 14.47 -7.21
N LEU A 58 8.98 13.35 -7.59
CA LEU A 58 10.41 13.11 -7.41
C LEU A 58 11.25 13.70 -8.56
N VAL A 59 10.63 13.98 -9.71
CA VAL A 59 11.30 14.61 -10.85
C VAL A 59 11.63 16.06 -10.49
N GLY A 60 12.92 16.36 -10.32
CA GLY A 60 13.38 17.71 -10.00
C GLY A 60 13.25 18.11 -8.53
N CYS A 61 12.96 17.18 -7.62
CA CYS A 61 12.94 17.43 -6.17
C CYS A 61 14.33 17.83 -5.60
N PHE A 62 15.41 17.59 -6.35
CA PHE A 62 16.77 17.95 -5.96
C PHE A 62 17.33 19.05 -6.87
N GLU A 63 17.68 20.19 -6.26
CA GLU A 63 18.36 21.31 -6.92
C GLU A 63 19.83 21.38 -6.50
N GLY A 64 20.72 21.78 -7.41
CA GLY A 64 22.16 21.95 -7.14
C GLY A 64 23.06 20.75 -7.46
N GLY A 65 22.51 19.68 -8.05
CA GLY A 65 23.30 18.56 -8.57
C GLY A 65 24.01 18.88 -9.90
N PRO A 66 25.10 18.16 -10.23
CA PRO A 66 25.71 18.27 -11.56
C PRO A 66 24.69 17.88 -12.64
N LYS A 67 24.79 18.56 -13.79
CA LYS A 67 23.87 18.42 -14.92
C LYS A 67 23.71 16.97 -15.41
N ASP A 68 24.69 16.11 -15.16
CA ASP A 68 24.66 14.69 -15.50
C ASP A 68 25.41 13.86 -14.45
N LEU A 69 24.66 13.15 -13.62
CA LEU A 69 25.21 12.15 -12.68
C LEU A 69 25.24 10.74 -13.28
N ALA A 70 24.33 10.44 -14.21
CA ALA A 70 24.12 9.08 -14.71
C ALA A 70 25.12 8.68 -15.80
N SER A 71 25.54 9.63 -16.64
CA SER A 71 26.31 9.31 -17.87
C SER A 71 27.80 9.67 -17.75
N ASN A 72 28.20 10.44 -16.74
CA ASN A 72 29.58 10.85 -16.53
C ASN A 72 30.23 10.14 -15.33
N PRO A 73 31.01 9.07 -15.56
CA PRO A 73 31.59 8.23 -14.51
C PRO A 73 32.59 8.97 -13.62
N LYS A 74 33.07 10.17 -14.00
CA LYS A 74 33.92 11.01 -13.16
C LYS A 74 33.23 11.46 -11.87
N HIS A 75 31.90 11.57 -11.87
CA HIS A 75 31.12 11.97 -10.70
C HIS A 75 30.88 10.84 -9.69
N LEU A 76 31.18 9.58 -10.06
CA LEU A 76 31.11 8.42 -9.18
C LEU A 76 32.47 8.04 -8.56
N ALA A 77 33.53 8.79 -8.88
CA ALA A 77 34.86 8.51 -8.38
C ALA A 77 34.91 8.67 -6.84
N GLY A 78 35.17 7.57 -6.13
CA GLY A 78 35.23 7.54 -4.66
C GLY A 78 33.90 7.27 -3.95
N PHE A 79 32.80 7.08 -4.69
CA PHE A 79 31.52 6.67 -4.10
C PHE A 79 31.62 5.25 -3.51
N GLY A 80 31.23 5.08 -2.25
CA GLY A 80 31.23 3.77 -1.57
C GLY A 80 32.58 3.29 -1.05
N ARG A 81 33.56 4.19 -0.86
CA ARG A 81 34.81 3.88 -0.14
C ARG A 81 34.66 4.23 1.34
N ASP A 82 34.14 3.26 2.10
CA ASP A 82 34.35 3.09 3.54
C ASP A 82 34.48 1.58 3.82
#